data_AF-A0A853PV47-F1
#
_entry.id   AF-A0A853PV47-F1
#
_cell.length_a   1.000
_cell.length_b   1.000
_cell.length_c   1.000
_cell.angle_alpha   90.00
_cell.angle_beta   90.00
_cell.angle_gamma   90.00
#
_symmetry.space_group_name_H-M   'P 1'
#
loop_
_entity.id
_entity.type
_entity.pdbx_description
1 polymer ?
#
loop_
_entity_poly.entity_id
_entity_poly.type
_entity_poly.pdbx_seq_one_letter_code
_entity_poly.pdbx_strand_id
1 'polypeptide(L)' 'MVRSTSLSKLLDNLVEGGIRILKVKQKRSGGFRSDKDAKDFMAIHSVTYTAKKNQYSRWDAVLALVR' A
#
# COMPACT_ATOMS: atom_id res chain seq x y z
N MET A 1 29.55 -2.79 14.20
CA MET A 1 28.85 -2.62 12.91
C MET A 1 28.13 -3.93 12.59
N VAL A 2 26.90 -4.10 13.08
CA VAL A 2 26.16 -5.36 13.01
C VAL A 2 25.70 -5.59 11.58
N ARG A 3 26.10 -6.73 11.00
CA ARG A 3 25.71 -7.18 9.68
C ARG A 3 24.19 -7.29 9.66
N SER A 4 23.53 -6.41 8.90
CA SER A 4 22.09 -6.48 8.63
C SER A 4 21.75 -7.90 8.18
N THR A 5 20.98 -8.59 9.02
CA THR A 5 20.49 -9.94 8.78
C THR A 5 19.59 -9.91 7.55
N SER A 6 19.64 -10.94 6.71
CA SER A 6 18.84 -11.03 5.47
C SER A 6 17.34 -10.77 5.69
N LEU A 7 16.82 -11.11 6.87
CA LEU A 7 15.45 -10.85 7.29
C LEU A 7 15.12 -9.36 7.45
N SER A 8 16.05 -8.54 7.95
CA SER A 8 15.81 -7.10 8.10
C SER A 8 15.63 -6.46 6.72
N LYS A 9 16.47 -6.83 5.75
CA LYS A 9 16.39 -6.35 4.36
C LYS A 9 15.09 -6.76 3.66
N LEU A 10 14.57 -7.94 3.97
CA LEU A 10 13.28 -8.38 3.41
C LEU A 10 12.12 -7.55 3.96
N LEU A 11 12.14 -7.24 5.26
CA LEU A 11 11.16 -6.35 5.88
C LEU A 11 11.25 -4.93 5.30
N ASP A 12 12.46 -4.40 5.16
CA ASP A 12 12.72 -3.07 4.59
C ASP A 12 12.16 -2.98 3.16
N ASN A 13 12.41 -3.98 2.31
CA ASN A 13 11.91 -4.01 0.94
C ASN A 13 10.37 -4.08 0.86
N LEU A 14 9.73 -4.81 1.78
CA LEU A 14 8.27 -4.89 1.87
C LEU A 14 7.66 -3.55 2.29
N VAL A 15 8.28 -2.89 3.26
CA VAL A 15 7.87 -1.57 3.76
C VAL A 15 8.09 -0.49 2.69
N GLU A 16 9.26 -0.46 2.04
CA GLU A 16 9.56 0.46 0.95
C GLU A 16 8.57 0.32 -0.21
N GLY A 17 8.23 -0.93 -0.59
CA GLY A 17 7.27 -1.21 -1.64
C GLY A 17 5.87 -0.65 -1.35
N GLY A 18 5.42 -0.74 -0.10
CA GLY A 18 4.14 -0.15 0.33
C GLY A 18 4.16 1.38 0.35
N ILE A 19 5.24 1.97 0.87
CA ILE A 19 5.37 3.44 0.99
C ILE A 19 5.57 4.12 -0.36
N ARG A 20 6.14 3.44 -1.36
CA ARG A 20 6.39 4.03 -2.69
C ARG A 20 5.11 4.52 -3.36
N ILE A 21 3.99 3.81 -3.20
CA ILE A 21 2.69 4.25 -3.73
C ILE A 21 2.22 5.55 -3.09
N LEU A 22 2.42 5.70 -1.78
CA LEU A 22 2.08 6.93 -1.05
C LEU A 22 2.94 8.10 -1.51
N LYS A 23 4.25 7.87 -1.65
CA LYS A 23 5.18 8.87 -2.17
C LYS A 23 4.83 9.31 -3.60
N VAL A 24 4.44 8.38 -4.47
CA VAL A 24 4.03 8.72 -5.85
C VAL A 24 2.77 9.58 -5.86
N LYS A 25 1.77 9.27 -5.01
CA LYS A 25 0.56 10.08 -4.89
C LYS A 25 0.88 11.49 -4.39
N GLN A 26 1.72 11.60 -3.36
CA GLN A 26 2.19 12.89 -2.86
C GLN A 26 2.92 13.72 -3.94
N LYS A 27 3.78 13.08 -4.76
CA LYS A 27 4.51 13.75 -5.84
C LYS A 27 3.63 14.18 -7.02
N ARG A 28 2.58 13.42 -7.33
CA ARG A 28 1.71 13.68 -8.51
C ARG A 28 0.53 14.59 -8.20
N SER A 29 -0.07 14.50 -7.01
CA SER A 29 -1.29 15.24 -6.64
C SER A 29 -1.09 16.29 -5.54
N GLY A 30 0.14 16.47 -5.05
CA GLY A 30 0.42 17.36 -3.92
C GLY A 30 -0.01 16.82 -2.55
N GLY A 31 -0.46 15.55 -2.49
CA GLY A 31 -1.00 14.93 -1.28
C GLY A 31 -2.51 14.66 -1.34
N PHE A 32 -3.10 14.38 -0.18
CA PHE A 32 -4.54 14.24 0.01
C PHE A 32 -5.15 15.60 0.37
N ARG A 33 -6.37 15.87 -0.12
CA ARG A 33 -7.08 17.14 0.16
C ARG A 33 -7.74 17.14 1.53
N SER A 34 -8.00 15.97 2.10
CA SER A 34 -8.54 15.80 3.44
C SER A 34 -8.02 14.51 4.10
N ASP A 35 -8.06 14.46 5.43
CA ASP A 35 -7.74 13.25 6.20
C ASP A 35 -8.71 12.10 5.89
N LYS A 36 -9.95 12.42 5.54
CA LYS A 36 -10.94 11.43 5.12
C LYS A 36 -10.50 10.75 3.83
N ASP A 37 -10.11 11.52 2.81
CA ASP A 37 -9.61 10.97 1.54
C ASP A 37 -8.36 10.10 1.73
N ALA A 38 -7.50 10.48 2.69
CA ALA A 38 -6.32 9.70 3.04
C ALA A 38 -6.70 8.36 3.67
N LYS A 39 -7.64 8.36 4.63
CA LYS A 39 -8.14 7.14 5.28
C LYS A 39 -8.83 6.21 4.28
N ASP A 40 -9.69 6.75 3.44
CA ASP A 40 -10.42 5.97 2.42
C ASP A 40 -9.45 5.33 1.43
N PHE A 41 -8.45 6.10 0.96
CA PHE A 41 -7.41 5.56 0.10
C PHE A 41 -6.60 4.45 0.77
N MET A 42 -6.20 4.63 2.04
CA MET A 42 -5.44 3.63 2.78
C MET A 42 -6.24 2.34 3.00
N ALA A 43 -7.54 2.45 3.27
CA ALA A 43 -8.42 1.29 3.41
C ALA A 43 -8.51 0.48 2.10
N ILE A 44 -8.81 1.15 0.98
CA ILE A 44 -8.89 0.51 -0.34
C ILE A 44 -7.53 -0.09 -0.74
N HIS A 45 -6.44 0.65 -0.52
CA HIS A 45 -5.09 0.17 -0.83
C HIS A 45 -4.71 -1.07 -0.01
N SER A 46 -5.02 -1.09 1.29
CA SER A 46 -4.73 -2.24 2.17
C SER A 46 -5.42 -3.53 1.67
N VAL A 47 -6.71 -3.43 1.33
CA VAL A 47 -7.52 -4.58 0.86
C VAL A 47 -7.01 -5.07 -0.49
N THR A 48 -6.81 -4.17 -1.45
CA THR A 48 -6.34 -4.52 -2.80
C THR A 48 -4.91 -5.05 -2.80
N TYR A 49 -4.05 -4.54 -1.91
CA TYR A 49 -2.69 -5.05 -1.74
C TYR A 49 -2.67 -6.47 -1.16
N THR A 50 -3.54 -6.74 -0.17
CA THR A 50 -3.72 -8.06 0.42
C THR A 50 -4.29 -9.05 -0.61
N ALA A 51 -5.30 -8.64 -1.37
CA ALA A 51 -5.86 -9.44 -2.47
C ALA A 51 -4.78 -9.85 -3.48
N LYS A 52 -3.93 -8.89 -3.90
CA LYS A 52 -2.82 -9.16 -4.81
C LYS A 52 -1.83 -10.17 -4.23
N LYS A 53 -1.48 -10.09 -2.94
CA LYS A 53 -0.59 -11.06 -2.29
C LYS A 53 -1.15 -12.48 -2.31
N ASN A 54 -2.46 -12.60 -2.19
CA ASN A 54 -3.18 -13.87 -2.24
C ASN A 54 -3.59 -14.28 -3.66
N GLN A 55 -3.01 -13.65 -4.69
CA GLN A 55 -3.27 -13.93 -6.12
C GLN A 55 -4.71 -13.67 -6.57
N TYR A 56 -5.47 -12.88 -5.83
CA TYR A 56 -6.79 -12.41 -6.25
C TYR A 56 -6.69 -11.15 -7.11
N SER A 57 -7.68 -10.98 -7.99
CA SER A 57 -7.84 -9.75 -8.76
C SER A 57 -8.09 -8.56 -7.83
N ARG A 58 -7.39 -7.45 -8.08
CA ARG A 58 -7.61 -6.21 -7.35
C ARG A 58 -9.00 -5.62 -7.64
N TRP A 59 -9.52 -5.84 -8.84
CA TRP A 59 -10.85 -5.35 -9.23
C TRP A 59 -11.95 -6.07 -8.46
N ASP A 60 -11.84 -7.38 -8.31
CA ASP A 60 -12.81 -8.18 -7.55
C ASP A 60 -12.80 -7.77 -6.08
N ALA A 61 -11.62 -7.46 -5.54
CA ALA A 61 -11.48 -6.97 -4.16
C ALA A 61 -12.13 -5.58 -3.97
N VAL A 62 -12.05 -4.68 -4.95
CA VAL A 62 -12.76 -3.39 -4.90
C VAL A 62 -14.26 -3.59 -5.04
N LEU A 63 -14.71 -4.44 -5.97
CA LEU A 63 -16.13 -4.76 -6.15
C LEU A 63 -16.76 -5.34 -4.88
N ALA A 64 -16.02 -6.14 -4.12
CA ALA A 64 -16.47 -6.69 -2.85
C ALA A 64 -16.69 -5.62 -1.76
N LEU A 65 -16.04 -4.45 -1.84
CA LEU A 65 -16.19 -3.35 -0.87
C LEU A 65 -17.38 -2.43 -1.18
N VAL A 66 -17.90 -2.46 -2.41
CA VAL A 66 -18.97 -1.57 -2.89
C VAL A 66 -20.35 -2.27 -2.86
N ARG A 67 -20.40 -3.52 -2.40
CA ARG A 67 -21.63 -4.31 -2.26
C ARG A 67 -22.45 -3.93 -1.03
#